data_AF-A0A931UQ72-F1
#
_entry.id   AF-A0A931UQ72-F1
#
_cell.length_a   1.000
_cell.length_b   1.000
_cell.length_c   1.000
_cell.angle_alpha   90.00
_cell.angle_beta   90.00
_cell.angle_gamma   90.00
#
_symmetry.space_group_name_H-M   'P 1'
#
loop_
_entity.id
_entity.type
_entity.pdbx_description
1 polymer ?
#
loop_
_entity_poly.entity_id
_entity_poly.type
_entity_poly.pdbx_seq_one_letter_code
_entity_poly.pdbx_strand_id
1 'polypeptide(L)'
;MAGADYKANLIVDPDCSLFGQLARTRLEEMASATSEDVLIWNVFRSLDVLGKLGLFLHLVDPGLERELPALIYYWARWERFGWRRPPDVEAALKAMEPGAGPHAEPDIIIRTAGSAVVIECELGGPGEAGHRWQQDPRDGPALPSWRAFEESFGAPLFQADFGPDQQQRYDRLVRSYLLGLGLARELSLTACYLVALVNGANAQARADGQTLEEEFHAFHRMLRPVLVPHPSRVQLRLLTWQELRDRLAGDARCKKLHRFLSTHPLLAESPT
;
A
#
# COMPACT_ATOMS: atom_id res chain seq x y z
N MET A 1 -5.54 27.09 -23.12
CA MET A 1 -5.80 25.89 -22.31
C MET A 1 -5.62 26.28 -20.86
N ALA A 2 -6.69 26.24 -20.05
CA ALA A 2 -6.53 26.37 -18.61
C ALA A 2 -5.69 25.17 -18.14
N GLY A 3 -4.61 25.42 -17.41
CA GLY A 3 -3.77 24.34 -16.88
C GLY A 3 -4.61 23.41 -16.00
N ALA A 4 -4.38 22.11 -16.10
CA ALA A 4 -5.08 21.13 -15.27
C ALA A 4 -4.81 21.45 -13.79
N ASP A 5 -5.86 21.76 -13.02
CA ASP A 5 -5.76 22.07 -11.60
C ASP A 5 -6.05 20.82 -10.75
N TYR A 6 -5.00 20.10 -10.37
CA TYR A 6 -5.12 18.90 -9.55
C TYR A 6 -5.78 19.17 -8.18
N LYS A 7 -5.71 20.41 -7.68
CA LYS A 7 -6.26 20.73 -6.35
C LYS A 7 -7.77 20.61 -6.31
N ALA A 8 -8.45 20.73 -7.45
CA ALA A 8 -9.89 20.54 -7.55
C ALA A 8 -10.33 19.12 -7.14
N ASN A 9 -9.43 18.13 -7.22
CA ASN A 9 -9.72 16.76 -6.82
C ASN A 9 -9.38 16.46 -5.36
N LEU A 10 -8.81 17.42 -4.61
CA LEU A 10 -8.41 17.23 -3.22
C LEU A 10 -9.48 17.73 -2.26
N ILE A 11 -9.93 16.86 -1.35
CA ILE A 11 -10.92 17.21 -0.33
C ILE A 11 -10.29 17.69 0.99
N VAL A 12 -8.97 17.53 1.13
CA VAL A 12 -8.17 17.88 2.31
C VAL A 12 -6.77 18.33 1.88
N ASP A 13 -6.23 19.33 2.58
CA ASP A 13 -4.87 19.85 2.44
C ASP A 13 -4.36 20.02 0.99
N PRO A 14 -5.06 20.79 0.13
CA PRO A 14 -4.68 20.96 -1.27
C PRO A 14 -3.34 21.69 -1.47
N ASP A 15 -2.83 22.33 -0.42
CA ASP A 15 -1.56 23.06 -0.42
C ASP A 15 -0.41 22.26 0.21
N CYS A 16 -0.60 20.96 0.50
CA CYS A 16 0.47 20.13 1.04
C CYS A 16 1.64 20.05 0.06
N SER A 17 2.84 20.38 0.56
CA SER A 17 4.05 20.42 -0.24
C SER A 17 4.44 19.06 -0.83
N LEU A 18 4.15 17.96 -0.12
CA LEU A 18 4.45 16.60 -0.57
C LEU A 18 3.62 16.24 -1.80
N PHE A 19 2.29 16.41 -1.74
CA PHE A 19 1.41 16.16 -2.88
C PHE A 19 1.71 17.11 -4.04
N GLY A 20 1.99 18.38 -3.74
CA GLY A 20 2.39 19.35 -4.76
C GLY A 20 3.70 19.02 -5.46
N GLN A 21 4.60 18.25 -4.84
CA GLN A 21 5.81 17.72 -5.49
C GLN A 21 5.50 16.55 -6.41
N LEU A 22 4.65 15.60 -5.99
CA LEU A 22 4.17 14.51 -6.85
C LEU A 22 3.44 15.05 -8.09
N ALA A 23 2.57 16.04 -7.91
CA ALA A 23 1.82 16.66 -9.01
C ALA A 23 2.71 17.38 -10.04
N ARG A 24 3.93 17.79 -9.68
CA ARG A 24 4.87 18.37 -10.67
C ARG A 24 5.41 17.32 -11.63
N THR A 25 5.52 16.07 -11.19
CA THR A 25 6.02 14.96 -12.01
C THR A 25 4.90 14.20 -12.71
N ARG A 26 3.68 14.24 -12.18
CA ARG A 26 2.53 13.45 -12.64
C ARG A 26 1.25 14.30 -12.76
N LEU A 27 1.35 15.50 -13.35
CA LEU A 27 0.26 16.48 -13.31
C LEU A 27 -1.06 15.96 -13.92
N GLU A 28 -0.99 15.30 -15.07
CA GLU A 28 -2.17 14.76 -15.76
C GLU A 28 -2.87 13.69 -14.91
N GLU A 29 -2.08 12.80 -14.31
CA GLU A 29 -2.58 11.77 -13.40
C GLU A 29 -3.21 12.41 -12.16
N MET A 30 -2.52 13.35 -11.48
CA MET A 30 -3.05 14.01 -10.28
C MET A 30 -4.29 14.88 -10.58
N ALA A 31 -4.42 15.37 -11.81
CA ALA A 31 -5.59 16.12 -12.25
C ALA A 31 -6.77 15.22 -12.68
N SER A 32 -6.57 13.90 -12.77
CA SER A 32 -7.64 12.98 -13.09
C SER A 32 -8.54 12.71 -11.88
N ALA A 33 -9.86 12.79 -12.10
CA ALA A 33 -10.87 12.38 -11.11
C ALA A 33 -10.88 10.85 -10.85
N THR A 34 -10.18 10.08 -11.70
CA THR A 34 -10.03 8.63 -11.58
C THR A 34 -8.59 8.25 -11.22
N SER A 35 -7.86 9.13 -10.53
CA SER A 35 -6.52 8.83 -10.04
C SER A 35 -6.56 8.06 -8.72
N GLU A 36 -5.84 6.93 -8.69
CA GLU A 36 -5.64 6.13 -7.49
C GLU A 36 -4.85 6.91 -6.42
N ASP A 37 -3.74 7.56 -6.81
CA ASP A 37 -2.93 8.39 -5.91
C ASP A 37 -3.75 9.51 -5.23
N VAL A 38 -4.67 10.14 -5.98
CA VAL A 38 -5.59 11.16 -5.45
C VAL A 38 -6.58 10.55 -4.44
N LEU A 39 -7.13 9.37 -4.74
CA LEU A 39 -8.02 8.65 -3.83
C LEU A 39 -7.29 8.30 -2.52
N ILE A 40 -6.11 7.70 -2.62
CA ILE A 40 -5.25 7.32 -1.50
C ILE A 40 -4.93 8.54 -0.63
N TRP A 41 -4.48 9.62 -1.27
CA TRP A 41 -4.19 10.88 -0.56
C TRP A 41 -5.41 11.38 0.20
N ASN A 42 -6.54 11.55 -0.50
CA ASN A 42 -7.76 12.09 0.10
C ASN A 42 -8.23 11.26 1.29
N VAL A 43 -8.09 9.94 1.23
CA VAL A 43 -8.51 9.05 2.31
C VAL A 43 -7.57 9.13 3.50
N PHE A 44 -6.30 8.77 3.31
CA PHE A 44 -5.37 8.68 4.43
C PHE A 44 -5.04 10.05 5.02
N ARG A 45 -4.96 11.11 4.18
CA ARG A 45 -4.75 12.46 4.71
C ARG A 45 -5.96 12.99 5.47
N SER A 46 -7.18 12.65 5.03
CA SER A 46 -8.38 13.01 5.80
C SER A 46 -8.40 12.31 7.16
N LEU A 47 -8.04 11.02 7.20
CA LEU A 47 -7.95 10.27 8.45
C LEU A 47 -6.88 10.85 9.38
N ASP A 48 -5.73 11.25 8.85
CA ASP A 48 -4.64 11.88 9.61
C ASP A 48 -5.09 13.21 10.23
N VAL A 49 -5.55 14.16 9.39
CA VAL A 49 -5.97 15.50 9.81
C VAL A 49 -7.15 15.47 10.79
N LEU A 50 -8.05 14.49 10.66
CA LEU A 50 -9.18 14.33 11.58
C LEU A 50 -8.83 13.61 12.89
N GLY A 51 -7.61 13.06 13.02
CA GLY A 51 -7.22 12.19 14.13
C GLY A 51 -8.05 10.90 14.17
N LYS A 52 -8.30 10.32 12.99
CA LYS A 52 -9.22 9.19 12.76
C LYS A 52 -8.57 7.96 12.15
N LEU A 53 -7.24 7.94 12.06
CA LEU A 53 -6.49 6.80 11.54
C LEU A 53 -6.78 5.49 12.27
N GLY A 54 -7.14 5.56 13.56
CA GLY A 54 -7.58 4.41 14.35
C GLY A 54 -8.75 3.63 13.73
N LEU A 55 -9.63 4.29 12.95
CA LEU A 55 -10.73 3.61 12.25
C LEU A 55 -10.22 2.62 11.19
N PHE A 56 -9.18 2.99 10.44
CA PHE A 56 -8.53 2.10 9.48
C PHE A 56 -7.68 1.05 10.19
N LEU A 57 -6.87 1.44 11.17
CA LEU A 57 -6.01 0.51 11.92
C LEU A 57 -6.82 -0.59 12.61
N HIS A 58 -8.02 -0.29 13.10
CA HIS A 58 -8.92 -1.27 13.67
C HIS A 58 -9.34 -2.38 12.69
N LEU A 59 -9.45 -2.06 11.39
CA LEU A 59 -9.75 -3.05 10.35
C LEU A 59 -8.55 -3.97 10.09
N VAL A 60 -7.32 -3.44 10.21
CA VAL A 60 -6.08 -4.23 10.07
C VAL A 60 -5.91 -5.17 11.26
N ASP A 61 -5.97 -4.60 12.47
CA ASP A 61 -5.91 -5.30 13.75
C ASP A 61 -6.44 -4.38 14.86
N PRO A 62 -7.46 -4.79 15.64
CA PRO A 62 -8.02 -3.97 16.73
C PRO A 62 -6.99 -3.53 17.78
N GLY A 63 -5.87 -4.24 17.93
CA GLY A 63 -4.77 -3.88 18.82
C GLY A 63 -4.04 -2.59 18.40
N LEU A 64 -3.95 -2.31 17.11
CA LEU A 64 -3.17 -1.19 16.56
C LEU A 64 -3.74 0.19 16.94
N GLU A 65 -5.04 0.28 17.22
CA GLU A 65 -5.67 1.52 17.67
C GLU A 65 -5.07 2.02 19.00
N ARG A 66 -4.56 1.10 19.83
CA ARG A 66 -3.92 1.42 21.12
C ARG A 66 -2.49 1.93 20.97
N GLU A 67 -1.92 1.84 19.77
CA GLU A 67 -0.54 2.24 19.49
C GLU A 67 -0.44 3.64 18.86
N LEU A 68 -1.54 4.39 18.81
CA LEU A 68 -1.56 5.79 18.38
C LEU A 68 -0.78 6.69 19.37
N PRO A 69 -0.17 7.80 18.91
CA PRO A 69 -0.22 8.35 17.55
C PRO A 69 0.64 7.55 16.55
N ALA A 70 0.31 7.65 15.27
CA ALA A 70 1.05 7.01 14.19
C ALA A 70 1.60 8.05 13.19
N LEU A 71 2.60 7.64 12.43
CA LEU A 71 3.17 8.39 11.31
C LEU A 71 2.72 7.76 10.00
N ILE A 72 2.38 8.59 9.02
CA ILE A 72 2.03 8.15 7.67
C ILE A 72 3.13 8.57 6.70
N TYR A 73 3.64 7.59 5.96
CA TYR A 73 4.52 7.79 4.83
C TYR A 73 3.71 7.53 3.55
N TYR A 74 3.71 8.48 2.63
CA TYR A 74 3.09 8.37 1.31
C TYR A 74 4.17 8.09 0.28
N TRP A 75 4.07 7.01 -0.50
CA TRP A 75 5.08 6.63 -1.50
C TRP A 75 6.49 6.57 -0.89
N ALA A 76 6.62 5.95 0.29
CA ALA A 76 7.84 5.94 1.10
C ALA A 76 8.43 7.33 1.48
N ARG A 77 7.64 8.41 1.40
CA ARG A 77 8.01 9.79 1.77
C ARG A 77 7.19 10.28 2.95
N TRP A 78 7.73 11.24 3.71
CA TRP A 78 6.99 11.87 4.81
C TRP A 78 7.06 13.39 4.69
N GLU A 79 5.94 14.05 4.98
CA GLU A 79 5.79 15.51 4.87
C GLU A 79 6.92 16.28 5.57
N ARG A 80 7.36 15.82 6.75
CA ARG A 80 8.47 16.45 7.50
C ARG A 80 9.79 16.48 6.74
N PHE A 81 10.02 15.52 5.84
CA PHE A 81 11.22 15.39 5.03
C PHE A 81 11.03 15.82 3.56
N GLY A 82 9.82 16.28 3.19
CA GLY A 82 9.46 16.56 1.80
C GLY A 82 9.64 15.33 0.90
N TRP A 83 10.21 15.50 -0.30
CA TRP A 83 10.49 14.38 -1.21
C TRP A 83 11.61 13.43 -0.77
N ARG A 84 12.27 13.68 0.36
CA ARG A 84 13.34 12.79 0.84
C ARG A 84 12.71 11.63 1.60
N ARG A 85 13.25 10.42 1.39
CA ARG A 85 12.88 9.26 2.18
C ARG A 85 13.34 9.45 3.63
N PRO A 86 12.49 9.14 4.61
CA PRO A 86 12.91 9.12 6.00
C PRO A 86 14.01 8.07 6.25
N PRO A 87 14.92 8.30 7.21
CA PRO A 87 16.11 7.45 7.37
C PRO A 87 15.81 5.97 7.62
N ASP A 88 14.74 5.68 8.36
CA ASP A 88 14.27 4.33 8.68
C ASP A 88 13.78 3.59 7.43
N VAL A 89 12.97 4.24 6.61
CA VAL A 89 12.49 3.68 5.34
C VAL A 89 13.65 3.50 4.35
N GLU A 90 14.54 4.48 4.25
CA GLU A 90 15.72 4.43 3.39
C GLU A 90 16.69 3.31 3.80
N ALA A 91 16.90 3.08 5.10
CA ALA A 91 17.75 2.00 5.61
C ALA A 91 17.16 0.62 5.28
N ALA A 92 15.86 0.43 5.49
CA ALA A 92 15.17 -0.81 5.12
C ALA A 92 15.26 -1.09 3.61
N LEU A 93 15.02 -0.07 2.77
CA LEU A 93 15.13 -0.18 1.32
C LEU A 93 16.54 -0.48 0.84
N LYS A 94 17.57 0.16 1.42
CA LYS A 94 18.98 -0.13 1.10
C LYS A 94 19.40 -1.54 1.47
N ALA A 95 18.89 -2.06 2.57
CA ALA A 95 19.17 -3.44 2.97
C ALA A 95 18.50 -4.45 2.03
N MET A 96 17.28 -4.15 1.58
CA MET A 96 16.50 -5.00 0.67
C MET A 96 17.00 -4.93 -0.77
N GLU A 97 17.36 -3.73 -1.24
CA GLU A 97 17.67 -3.42 -2.63
C GLU A 97 18.93 -2.54 -2.72
N PRO A 98 20.13 -3.08 -2.43
CA PRO A 98 21.38 -2.30 -2.33
C PRO A 98 21.93 -1.73 -3.66
N GLY A 99 21.16 -1.78 -4.75
CA GLY A 99 21.56 -1.37 -6.09
C GLY A 99 21.08 0.02 -6.51
N ALA A 100 21.50 0.47 -7.69
CA ALA A 100 21.06 1.74 -8.29
C ALA A 100 19.69 1.66 -9.00
N GLY A 101 18.95 0.56 -8.80
CA GLY A 101 17.63 0.34 -9.41
C GLY A 101 16.52 1.12 -8.70
N PRO A 102 15.29 1.09 -9.25
CA PRO A 102 14.14 1.67 -8.58
C PRO A 102 13.90 0.92 -7.27
N HIS A 103 13.75 1.66 -6.17
CA HIS A 103 13.38 1.09 -4.88
C HIS A 103 11.88 0.83 -4.78
N ALA A 104 11.48 -0.06 -3.88
CA ALA A 104 10.07 -0.29 -3.59
C ALA A 104 9.42 1.00 -3.11
N GLU A 105 8.25 1.30 -3.65
CA GLU A 105 7.51 2.51 -3.34
C GLU A 105 6.07 2.10 -3.01
N PRO A 106 5.83 1.62 -1.78
CA PRO A 106 4.48 1.30 -1.36
C PRO A 106 3.64 2.57 -1.29
N ASP A 107 2.35 2.43 -1.57
CA ASP A 107 1.42 3.56 -1.59
C ASP A 107 1.40 4.27 -0.23
N ILE A 108 1.25 3.48 0.85
CA ILE A 108 1.24 3.98 2.21
C ILE A 108 2.05 3.07 3.13
N ILE A 109 2.80 3.68 4.05
CA ILE A 109 3.29 3.02 5.25
C ILE A 109 2.70 3.76 6.46
N ILE A 110 2.10 3.05 7.40
CA ILE A 110 1.70 3.59 8.69
C ILE A 110 2.60 2.99 9.76
N ARG A 111 3.30 3.84 10.51
CA ARG A 111 4.14 3.42 11.64
C ARG A 111 3.49 3.85 12.95
N THR A 112 3.24 2.90 13.83
CA THR A 112 2.79 3.12 15.20
C THR A 112 3.96 2.99 16.19
N ALA A 113 3.68 3.00 17.49
CA ALA A 113 4.72 2.81 18.51
C ALA A 113 5.41 1.44 18.44
N GLY A 114 4.66 0.36 18.17
CA GLY A 114 5.17 -1.01 18.16
C GLY A 114 5.08 -1.72 16.81
N SER A 115 4.44 -1.10 15.81
CA SER A 115 4.08 -1.80 14.58
C SER A 115 4.26 -0.96 13.32
N ALA A 116 4.28 -1.63 12.17
CA ALA A 116 4.16 -0.99 10.86
C ALA A 116 3.10 -1.68 9.99
N VAL A 117 2.39 -0.90 9.20
CA VAL A 117 1.41 -1.35 8.21
C VAL A 117 1.87 -0.84 6.86
N VAL A 118 2.32 -1.74 5.98
CA VAL A 118 2.66 -1.45 4.59
C VAL A 118 1.41 -1.75 3.76
N ILE A 119 0.97 -0.79 2.96
CA ILE A 119 -0.28 -0.86 2.21
C ILE A 119 0.04 -0.75 0.73
N GLU A 120 -0.43 -1.73 -0.04
CA GLU A 120 -0.52 -1.70 -1.49
C GLU A 120 -1.99 -1.58 -1.86
N CYS A 121 -2.33 -0.51 -2.57
CA CYS A 121 -3.65 -0.30 -3.12
C CYS A 121 -3.75 -0.94 -4.50
N GLU A 122 -4.94 -1.45 -4.81
CA GLU A 122 -5.25 -1.96 -6.13
C GLU A 122 -6.74 -1.82 -6.43
N LEU A 123 -7.09 -0.85 -7.27
CA LEU A 123 -8.50 -0.55 -7.57
C LEU A 123 -9.06 -1.39 -8.71
N GLY A 124 -8.20 -1.80 -9.64
CA GLY A 124 -8.58 -2.43 -10.90
C GLY A 124 -9.50 -1.60 -11.80
N GLY A 125 -9.26 -1.59 -13.11
CA GLY A 125 -10.24 -1.11 -14.09
C GLY A 125 -11.27 -2.17 -14.49
N PRO A 126 -12.53 -1.80 -14.76
CA PRO A 126 -13.54 -2.71 -15.32
C PRO A 126 -13.03 -3.37 -16.61
N GLY A 127 -13.02 -4.70 -16.67
CA GLY A 127 -12.64 -5.46 -17.87
C GLY A 127 -11.14 -5.45 -18.22
N GLU A 128 -10.27 -4.88 -17.39
CA GLU A 128 -8.83 -4.96 -17.61
C GLU A 128 -8.29 -6.35 -17.27
N ALA A 129 -7.66 -6.98 -18.25
CA ALA A 129 -6.96 -8.24 -18.10
C ALA A 129 -5.50 -7.99 -17.67
N GLY A 130 -5.07 -8.56 -16.55
CA GLY A 130 -3.68 -8.48 -16.09
C GLY A 130 -3.52 -8.89 -14.64
N HIS A 131 -2.31 -9.34 -14.27
CA HIS A 131 -1.92 -9.54 -12.88
C HIS A 131 -1.68 -8.19 -12.23
N ARG A 132 -2.46 -7.86 -11.23
CA ARG A 132 -2.51 -6.50 -10.67
C ARG A 132 -1.26 -6.11 -9.88
N TRP A 133 -0.64 -7.09 -9.22
CA TRP A 133 0.60 -6.89 -8.46
C TRP A 133 1.87 -7.16 -9.26
N GLN A 134 1.72 -7.37 -10.58
CA GLN A 134 2.85 -7.58 -11.47
C GLN A 134 3.60 -6.26 -11.68
N GLN A 135 4.92 -6.35 -11.77
CA GLN A 135 5.76 -5.21 -12.14
C GLN A 135 5.39 -4.70 -13.53
N ASP A 136 5.37 -3.37 -13.72
CA ASP A 136 5.30 -2.81 -15.07
C ASP A 136 6.57 -3.24 -15.83
N PRO A 137 6.45 -3.86 -17.03
CA PRO A 137 7.62 -4.23 -17.83
C PRO A 137 8.60 -3.08 -18.12
N ARG A 138 8.13 -1.83 -18.00
CA ARG A 138 8.92 -0.60 -18.18
C ARG A 138 9.83 -0.28 -16.99
N ASP A 139 9.56 -0.86 -15.82
CA ASP A 139 10.34 -0.62 -14.59
C ASP A 139 11.64 -1.45 -14.53
N GLY A 140 11.95 -2.18 -15.60
CA GLY A 140 13.15 -3.01 -15.72
C GLY A 140 13.00 -4.39 -15.10
N PRO A 141 14.01 -5.28 -15.19
CA PRO A 141 13.92 -6.61 -14.61
C PRO A 141 13.83 -6.53 -13.09
N ALA A 142 12.95 -7.33 -12.49
CA ALA A 142 12.95 -7.59 -11.06
C ALA A 142 14.37 -7.97 -10.63
N LEU A 143 14.99 -7.15 -9.79
CA LEU A 143 16.36 -7.39 -9.39
C LEU A 143 16.41 -8.67 -8.54
N PRO A 144 17.30 -9.63 -8.83
CA PRO A 144 17.52 -10.80 -7.98
C PRO A 144 18.06 -10.46 -6.57
N SER A 145 18.19 -9.17 -6.24
CA SER A 145 18.91 -8.66 -5.09
C SER A 145 18.28 -9.01 -3.74
N TRP A 146 17.00 -9.41 -3.73
CA TRP A 146 16.32 -9.71 -2.47
C TRP A 146 16.78 -11.02 -1.85
N ARG A 147 17.35 -11.96 -2.61
CA ARG A 147 17.79 -13.26 -2.05
C ARG A 147 18.81 -13.09 -0.92
N ALA A 148 19.77 -12.18 -1.08
CA ALA A 148 20.73 -11.88 -0.01
C ALA A 148 20.05 -11.28 1.23
N PHE A 149 19.00 -10.48 1.03
CA PHE A 149 18.19 -9.94 2.11
C PHE A 149 17.37 -11.05 2.79
N GLU A 150 16.76 -11.97 2.05
CA GLU A 150 16.07 -13.15 2.60
C GLU A 150 17.00 -14.04 3.42
N GLU A 151 18.20 -14.34 2.90
CA GLU A 151 19.22 -15.13 3.59
C GLU A 151 19.63 -14.50 4.93
N SER A 152 19.56 -13.17 5.05
CA SER A 152 19.85 -12.47 6.30
C SER A 152 18.86 -12.77 7.44
N PHE A 153 17.70 -13.36 7.14
CA PHE A 153 16.73 -13.84 8.14
C PHE A 153 16.97 -15.32 8.55
N GLY A 154 17.98 -15.97 7.99
CA GLY A 154 18.42 -17.31 8.39
C GLY A 154 17.54 -18.47 7.89
N ALA A 155 16.50 -18.20 7.10
CA ALA A 155 15.67 -19.20 6.44
C ALA A 155 15.02 -18.62 5.16
N PRO A 156 14.75 -19.45 4.15
CA PRO A 156 13.99 -19.00 2.98
C PRO A 156 12.60 -18.51 3.37
N LEU A 157 12.19 -17.35 2.86
CA LEU A 157 10.89 -16.76 3.15
C LEU A 157 9.78 -17.32 2.25
N PHE A 158 10.15 -17.75 1.04
CA PHE A 158 9.23 -18.30 0.04
C PHE A 158 9.41 -19.81 -0.13
N GLN A 159 8.38 -20.48 -0.65
CA GLN A 159 8.41 -21.89 -0.99
C GLN A 159 9.46 -22.18 -2.07
N ALA A 160 9.93 -23.43 -2.16
CA ALA A 160 11.03 -23.80 -3.05
C ALA A 160 10.68 -23.68 -4.54
N ASP A 161 9.39 -23.73 -4.88
CA ASP A 161 8.84 -23.55 -6.22
C ASP A 161 8.53 -22.08 -6.55
N PHE A 162 8.85 -21.13 -5.67
CA PHE A 162 8.75 -19.69 -5.94
C PHE A 162 9.85 -19.28 -6.93
N GLY A 163 9.52 -19.31 -8.22
CA GLY A 163 10.41 -19.04 -9.33
C GLY A 163 10.25 -17.63 -9.93
N PRO A 164 10.98 -17.34 -11.02
CA PRO A 164 10.96 -16.04 -11.70
C PRO A 164 9.55 -15.60 -12.13
N ASP A 165 8.70 -16.53 -12.58
CA ASP A 165 7.34 -16.21 -13.03
C ASP A 165 6.46 -15.74 -11.86
N GLN A 166 6.55 -16.41 -10.71
CA GLN A 166 5.84 -15.97 -9.50
C GLN A 166 6.42 -14.66 -8.97
N GLN A 167 7.75 -14.51 -9.01
CA GLN A 167 8.41 -13.28 -8.60
C GLN A 167 7.92 -12.09 -9.43
N GLN A 168 7.84 -12.24 -10.75
CA GLN A 168 7.33 -11.20 -11.63
C GLN A 168 5.84 -10.92 -11.37
N ARG A 169 5.03 -11.98 -11.20
CA ARG A 169 3.58 -11.87 -10.98
C ARG A 169 3.22 -11.14 -9.68
N TYR A 170 4.02 -11.33 -8.63
CA TYR A 170 3.76 -10.78 -7.28
C TYR A 170 4.78 -9.73 -6.86
N ASP A 171 5.51 -9.12 -7.79
CA ASP A 171 6.64 -8.21 -7.51
C ASP A 171 6.29 -7.15 -6.44
N ARG A 172 5.18 -6.42 -6.61
CA ARG A 172 4.75 -5.40 -5.64
C ARG A 172 4.52 -5.97 -4.25
N LEU A 173 3.81 -7.11 -4.15
CA LEU A 173 3.54 -7.76 -2.86
C LEU A 173 4.81 -8.31 -2.20
N VAL A 174 5.72 -8.90 -2.98
CA VAL A 174 7.01 -9.40 -2.49
C VAL A 174 7.83 -8.24 -1.92
N ARG A 175 7.97 -7.16 -2.67
CA ARG A 175 8.75 -5.99 -2.27
C ARG A 175 8.18 -5.33 -1.02
N SER A 176 6.86 -5.21 -0.93
CA SER A 176 6.20 -4.62 0.24
C SER A 176 6.21 -5.53 1.46
N TYR A 177 6.15 -6.85 1.26
CA TYR A 177 6.39 -7.84 2.32
C TYR A 177 7.81 -7.74 2.88
N LEU A 178 8.82 -7.71 2.00
CA LEU A 178 10.23 -7.61 2.38
C LEU A 178 10.54 -6.25 3.02
N LEU A 179 9.94 -5.16 2.54
CA LEU A 179 10.06 -3.85 3.16
C LEU A 179 9.46 -3.86 4.57
N GLY A 180 8.30 -4.50 4.76
CA GLY A 180 7.72 -4.74 6.08
C GLY A 180 8.67 -5.45 7.04
N LEU A 181 9.38 -6.48 6.57
CA LEU A 181 10.42 -7.18 7.35
C LEU A 181 11.63 -6.28 7.65
N GLY A 182 12.07 -5.51 6.66
CA GLY A 182 13.17 -4.56 6.80
C GLY A 182 12.87 -3.50 7.86
N LEU A 183 11.67 -2.91 7.82
CA LEU A 183 11.17 -1.97 8.81
C LEU A 183 11.07 -2.61 10.19
N ALA A 184 10.54 -3.84 10.27
CA ALA A 184 10.44 -4.57 11.54
C ALA A 184 11.80 -4.70 12.22
N ARG A 185 12.82 -5.07 11.44
CA ARG A 185 14.19 -5.24 11.94
C ARG A 185 14.83 -3.91 12.31
N GLU A 186 14.78 -2.92 11.41
CA GLU A 186 15.41 -1.60 11.60
C GLU A 186 14.84 -0.87 12.83
N LEU A 187 13.55 -1.01 13.08
CA LEU A 187 12.85 -0.29 14.12
C LEU A 187 12.52 -1.15 15.35
N SER A 188 12.95 -2.41 15.37
CA SER A 188 12.65 -3.39 16.43
C SER A 188 11.15 -3.48 16.74
N LEU A 189 10.31 -3.49 15.69
CA LEU A 189 8.86 -3.56 15.80
C LEU A 189 8.41 -4.95 16.25
N THR A 190 7.33 -4.98 17.03
CA THR A 190 6.71 -6.21 17.53
C THR A 190 5.75 -6.85 16.52
N ALA A 191 5.26 -6.07 15.55
CA ALA A 191 4.41 -6.57 14.48
C ALA A 191 4.59 -5.76 13.20
N CYS A 192 4.44 -6.44 12.07
CA CYS A 192 4.28 -5.78 10.78
C CYS A 192 3.10 -6.38 10.03
N TYR A 193 2.45 -5.57 9.22
CA TYR A 193 1.30 -5.97 8.42
C TYR A 193 1.56 -5.56 6.96
N LEU A 194 1.26 -6.47 6.03
CA LEU A 194 1.10 -6.13 4.61
C LEU A 194 -0.39 -6.16 4.31
N VAL A 195 -0.94 -5.02 3.93
CA VAL A 195 -2.35 -4.84 3.58
C VAL A 195 -2.45 -4.66 2.07
N ALA A 196 -3.15 -5.57 1.40
CA ALA A 196 -3.69 -5.29 0.07
C ALA A 196 -5.05 -4.60 0.25
N LEU A 197 -5.16 -3.34 -0.18
CA LEU A 197 -6.39 -2.56 -0.13
C LEU A 197 -7.03 -2.51 -1.51
N VAL A 198 -8.05 -3.34 -1.72
CA VAL A 198 -8.64 -3.56 -3.04
C VAL A 198 -10.00 -2.90 -3.21
N ASN A 199 -10.43 -2.66 -4.45
CA ASN A 199 -11.83 -2.33 -4.70
C ASN A 199 -12.68 -3.61 -4.64
N GLY A 200 -13.52 -3.73 -3.61
CA GLY A 200 -14.40 -4.88 -3.43
C GLY A 200 -15.40 -5.07 -4.58
N ALA A 201 -15.78 -3.98 -5.28
CA ALA A 201 -16.66 -4.05 -6.44
C ALA A 201 -15.99 -4.66 -7.69
N ASN A 202 -14.66 -4.51 -7.81
CA ASN A 202 -13.89 -5.03 -8.95
C ASN A 202 -13.09 -6.29 -8.59
N ALA A 203 -13.10 -6.70 -7.32
CA ALA A 203 -12.36 -7.87 -6.85
C ALA A 203 -12.80 -9.19 -7.50
N GLN A 204 -14.02 -9.25 -8.07
CA GLN A 204 -14.65 -10.47 -8.58
C GLN A 204 -14.55 -10.69 -10.09
N ALA A 205 -14.06 -9.73 -10.88
CA ALA A 205 -14.19 -9.78 -12.34
C ALA A 205 -12.84 -9.63 -13.07
N ARG A 206 -12.09 -10.74 -13.19
CA ARG A 206 -11.01 -10.84 -14.19
C ARG A 206 -11.45 -11.66 -15.39
N ALA A 207 -10.86 -11.35 -16.55
CA ALA A 207 -11.11 -12.07 -17.79
C ALA A 207 -10.69 -13.56 -17.75
N ASP A 208 -9.78 -13.92 -16.84
CA ASP A 208 -9.31 -15.29 -16.60
C ASP A 208 -10.12 -16.03 -15.51
N GLY A 209 -11.13 -15.38 -14.93
CA GLY A 209 -12.00 -15.94 -13.90
C GLY A 209 -11.39 -15.99 -12.49
N GLN A 210 -10.15 -15.51 -12.28
CA GLN A 210 -9.58 -15.39 -10.94
C GLN A 210 -10.02 -14.09 -10.26
N THR A 211 -10.19 -14.12 -8.94
CA THR A 211 -10.45 -12.93 -8.13
C THR A 211 -9.14 -12.36 -7.55
N LEU A 212 -9.15 -11.08 -7.16
CA LEU A 212 -8.01 -10.49 -6.42
C LEU A 212 -7.78 -11.20 -5.09
N GLU A 213 -8.84 -11.67 -4.44
CA GLU A 213 -8.77 -12.46 -3.22
C GLU A 213 -8.04 -13.79 -3.44
N GLU A 214 -8.38 -14.52 -4.50
CA GLU A 214 -7.72 -15.78 -4.84
C GLU A 214 -6.23 -15.58 -5.17
N GLU A 215 -5.90 -14.50 -5.88
CA GLU A 215 -4.52 -14.17 -6.23
C GLU A 215 -3.71 -13.73 -4.99
N PHE A 216 -4.29 -12.93 -4.09
CA PHE A 216 -3.65 -12.59 -2.81
C PHE A 216 -3.47 -13.82 -1.92
N HIS A 217 -4.45 -14.72 -1.89
CA HIS A 217 -4.32 -16.00 -1.17
C HIS A 217 -3.31 -16.94 -1.82
N ALA A 218 -3.15 -16.91 -3.13
CA ALA A 218 -2.09 -17.64 -3.82
C ALA A 218 -0.71 -17.13 -3.40
N PHE A 219 -0.50 -15.81 -3.33
CA PHE A 219 0.70 -15.22 -2.77
C PHE A 219 0.94 -15.66 -1.31
N HIS A 220 -0.10 -15.62 -0.46
CA HIS A 220 0.01 -16.07 0.94
C HIS A 220 0.48 -17.53 1.03
N ARG A 221 -0.05 -18.42 0.18
CA ARG A 221 0.38 -19.82 0.15
C ARG A 221 1.84 -20.00 -0.27
N MET A 222 2.41 -19.08 -1.04
CA MET A 222 3.82 -19.11 -1.45
C MET A 222 4.79 -18.70 -0.33
N LEU A 223 4.29 -18.07 0.74
CA LEU A 223 5.10 -17.78 1.92
C LEU A 223 5.31 -19.05 2.74
N ARG A 224 6.54 -19.28 3.19
CA ARG A 224 6.81 -20.34 4.15
C ARG A 224 6.31 -19.89 5.52
N PRO A 225 5.67 -20.79 6.29
CA PRO A 225 5.51 -20.55 7.71
C PRO A 225 6.92 -20.34 8.29
N VAL A 226 7.23 -19.13 8.75
CA VAL A 226 8.54 -18.85 9.35
C VAL A 226 8.62 -19.66 10.64
N LEU A 227 9.23 -20.85 10.60
CA LEU A 227 9.25 -21.82 11.70
C LEU A 227 10.05 -21.35 12.91
N VAL A 228 10.77 -20.24 12.78
CA VAL A 228 11.50 -19.60 13.88
C VAL A 228 10.57 -18.59 14.55
N PRO A 229 10.54 -18.50 15.90
CA PRO A 229 9.90 -17.39 16.61
C PRO A 229 10.75 -16.13 16.37
N HIS A 230 10.70 -15.59 15.15
CA HIS A 230 11.18 -14.24 14.89
C HIS A 230 10.03 -13.29 15.25
N PRO A 231 10.24 -12.27 16.09
CA PRO A 231 9.22 -11.26 16.43
C PRO A 231 8.75 -10.43 15.21
N SER A 232 9.17 -10.77 13.99
CA SER A 232 8.96 -10.02 12.77
C SER A 232 8.22 -10.87 11.73
N ARG A 233 7.13 -11.53 12.13
CA ARG A 233 6.21 -12.09 11.12
C ARG A 233 5.39 -10.95 10.54
N VAL A 234 5.49 -10.73 9.23
CA VAL A 234 4.57 -9.85 8.52
C VAL A 234 3.24 -10.57 8.37
N GLN A 235 2.21 -10.00 8.95
CA GLN A 235 0.84 -10.51 8.84
C GLN A 235 0.22 -10.00 7.55
N LEU A 236 -0.32 -10.92 6.74
CA LEU A 236 -1.03 -10.55 5.52
C LEU A 236 -2.50 -10.21 5.83
N ARG A 237 -3.01 -9.14 5.23
CA ARG A 237 -4.40 -8.72 5.28
C ARG A 237 -4.88 -8.31 3.89
N LEU A 238 -6.07 -8.75 3.53
CA LEU A 238 -6.81 -8.23 2.39
C LEU A 238 -7.97 -7.43 2.97
N LEU A 239 -8.06 -6.16 2.58
CA LEU A 239 -9.15 -5.26 2.97
C LEU A 239 -9.73 -4.61 1.72
N THR A 240 -10.95 -4.10 1.84
CA THR A 240 -11.63 -3.39 0.77
C THR A 240 -11.87 -1.92 1.11
N TRP A 241 -11.92 -1.08 0.09
CA TRP A 241 -12.35 0.32 0.25
C TRP A 241 -13.77 0.42 0.80
N GLN A 242 -14.63 -0.55 0.51
CA GLN A 242 -16.01 -0.63 1.01
C GLN A 242 -16.05 -0.91 2.51
N GLU A 243 -15.22 -1.81 3.04
CA GLU A 243 -15.10 -2.02 4.49
C GLU A 243 -14.65 -0.74 5.21
N LEU A 244 -13.67 -0.03 4.64
CA LEU A 244 -13.26 1.27 5.19
C LEU A 244 -14.41 2.27 5.15
N ARG A 245 -15.08 2.43 4.00
CA ARG A 245 -16.24 3.32 3.86
C ARG A 245 -17.29 3.01 4.93
N ASP A 246 -17.68 1.75 5.09
CA ASP A 246 -18.72 1.35 6.02
C ASP A 246 -18.29 1.62 7.48
N ARG A 247 -17.01 1.45 7.80
CA ARG A 247 -16.44 1.81 9.11
C ARG A 247 -16.52 3.32 9.39
N LEU A 248 -16.45 4.18 8.37
CA LEU A 248 -16.57 5.63 8.53
C LEU A 248 -18.01 6.10 8.77
N ALA A 249 -19.03 5.31 8.39
CA ALA A 249 -20.43 5.73 8.43
C ALA A 249 -20.91 6.12 9.85
N GLY A 250 -20.31 5.53 10.88
CA GLY A 250 -20.63 5.81 12.28
C GLY A 250 -20.01 7.08 12.87
N ASP A 251 -19.07 7.74 12.17
CA ASP A 251 -18.39 8.92 12.69
C ASP A 251 -18.80 10.20 11.96
N ALA A 252 -19.49 11.09 12.67
CA ALA A 252 -19.99 12.36 12.12
C ALA A 252 -18.86 13.25 11.56
N ARG A 253 -17.63 13.17 12.10
CA ARG A 253 -16.47 13.92 11.58
C ARG A 253 -15.99 13.39 10.24
N CYS A 254 -16.25 12.12 9.94
CA CYS A 254 -15.89 11.47 8.69
C CYS A 254 -16.95 11.61 7.60
N LYS A 255 -18.05 12.34 7.81
CA LYS A 255 -19.17 12.45 6.85
C LYS A 255 -18.73 12.89 5.44
N LYS A 256 -17.80 13.86 5.34
CA LYS A 256 -17.27 14.32 4.04
C LYS A 256 -16.49 13.21 3.33
N LEU A 257 -15.61 12.53 4.06
CA LEU A 257 -14.80 11.43 3.53
C LEU A 257 -15.65 10.21 3.15
N HIS A 258 -16.62 9.85 4.00
CA HIS A 258 -17.59 8.80 3.70
C HIS A 258 -18.32 9.10 2.39
N ARG A 259 -18.88 10.31 2.24
CA ARG A 259 -19.54 10.73 1.00
C ARG A 259 -18.60 10.65 -0.20
N PHE A 260 -17.35 11.09 -0.05
CA PHE A 260 -16.35 11.01 -1.11
C PHE A 260 -16.14 9.56 -1.58
N LEU A 261 -15.91 8.62 -0.65
CA LEU A 261 -15.78 7.19 -0.97
C LEU A 261 -17.04 6.60 -1.60
N SER A 262 -18.23 6.97 -1.11
CA SER A 262 -19.51 6.49 -1.64
C SER A 262 -19.77 6.89 -3.09
N THR A 263 -19.19 8.00 -3.55
CA THR A 263 -19.44 8.55 -4.89
C THR A 263 -18.19 8.53 -5.77
N HIS A 264 -17.08 7.94 -5.31
CA HIS A 264 -15.84 7.97 -6.06
C HIS A 264 -15.96 7.07 -7.31
N PRO A 265 -15.61 7.56 -8.52
CA PRO A 265 -15.81 6.81 -9.75
C PRO A 265 -15.02 5.48 -9.78
N LEU A 266 -13.82 5.44 -9.18
CA LEU A 266 -13.03 4.20 -9.10
C LEU A 266 -13.63 3.14 -8.17
N LEU A 267 -14.56 3.53 -7.28
CA LEU A 267 -15.17 2.63 -6.29
C LEU A 267 -16.63 2.31 -6.61
N ALA A 268 -17.14 2.84 -7.72
CA ALA A 268 -18.46 2.52 -8.21
C ALA A 268 -18.51 1.06 -8.66
N GLU A 269 -19.67 0.42 -8.47
CA GLU A 269 -19.93 -0.88 -9.08
C GLU A 269 -19.87 -0.75 -10.60
N SER A 270 -19.12 -1.63 -11.25
CA SER A 270 -19.11 -1.69 -12.71
C SER A 270 -20.53 -1.92 -13.21
N PRO A 271 -21.03 -1.17 -14.20
CA PRO A 271 -22.34 -1.44 -14.78
C PRO A 271 -22.35 -2.87 -15.33
N THR A 272 -23.22 -3.71 -14.78
CA THR A 272 -23.48 -5.09 -15.21
C THR A 272 -24.04 -5.16 -16.62
#